data_AF-A0A1J3D9C3-F1
#
_entry.id   AF-A0A1J3D9C3-F1
#
_cell.length_a   1.000
_cell.length_b   1.000
_cell.length_c   1.000
_cell.angle_alpha   90.00
_cell.angle_beta   90.00
_cell.angle_gamma   90.00
#
_symmetry.space_group_name_H-M   'P 1'
#
loop_
_entity.id
_entity.type
_entity.pdbx_description
1 polymer ?
#
loop_
_entity_poly.entity_id
_entity_poly.type
_entity_poly.pdbx_seq_one_letter_code
_entity_poly.pdbx_strand_id
1 'polypeptide(L)'
;QSWKVAHSKAYKTPAEELYRLGVYFANYLKVKSHTDSSYKVGLNMFADLTSEEFLSKYTGLKLNNKKYRPAKEANLAQAPPTAWDWRSQGAVNPVKNQGQCGSCWAFSAVAAFESA
;
A
#
# COMPACT_ATOMS: atom_id res chain seq x y z
N GLN A 1 -10.65 14.99 15.71
CA GLN A 1 -10.44 14.02 16.81
C GLN A 1 -10.91 12.60 16.43
N SER A 2 -12.07 12.43 15.78
CA SER A 2 -12.58 11.11 15.35
C SER A 2 -11.60 10.27 14.52
N TRP A 3 -10.91 10.87 13.54
CA TRP A 3 -9.96 10.15 12.68
C TRP A 3 -8.77 9.57 13.48
N LYS A 4 -8.22 10.30 14.46
CA LYS A 4 -7.09 9.82 15.27
C LYS A 4 -7.48 8.61 16.10
N VAL A 5 -8.68 8.62 16.69
CA VAL A 5 -9.21 7.50 17.47
C VAL A 5 -9.42 6.29 16.57
N ALA A 6 -10.06 6.48 15.41
CA ALA A 6 -10.31 5.40 14.45
C ALA A 6 -9.02 4.72 13.95
N HIS A 7 -7.91 5.44 13.90
CA HIS A 7 -6.61 4.94 13.41
C HIS A 7 -5.55 4.77 14.50
N SER A 8 -5.96 4.78 15.78
CA SER A 8 -5.07 4.60 16.94
C SER A 8 -3.83 5.50 16.92
N LYS A 9 -4.01 6.78 16.57
CA LYS A 9 -2.93 7.76 16.49
C LYS A 9 -2.66 8.40 17.84
N ALA A 10 -1.42 8.26 18.30
CA ALA A 10 -0.89 8.93 19.49
C ALA A 10 0.43 9.62 19.14
N TYR A 11 0.61 10.85 19.62
CA TYR A 11 1.80 11.67 19.36
C TYR A 11 2.50 11.99 20.68
N LYS A 12 3.83 12.09 20.65
CA LYS A 12 4.65 12.19 21.87
C LYS A 12 4.63 13.58 22.47
N THR A 13 4.50 14.62 21.64
CA THR A 13 4.55 16.02 22.06
C THR A 13 3.45 16.85 21.41
N PRO A 14 3.01 17.94 22.05
CA PRO A 14 2.07 18.89 21.42
C PRO A 14 2.61 19.48 20.11
N ALA A 15 3.93 19.67 20.01
CA ALA A 15 4.57 20.15 18.79
C ALA A 15 4.45 19.12 17.64
N GLU A 16 4.64 17.84 17.93
CA GLU A 16 4.42 16.76 16.95
C GLU A 16 2.94 16.71 16.54
N GLU A 17 2.01 16.81 17.49
CA GLU A 17 0.58 16.82 17.18
C GLU A 17 0.18 17.98 16.26
N LEU A 18 0.70 19.18 16.52
CA LEU A 18 0.45 20.35 15.68
C LEU A 18 1.02 20.16 14.26
N TYR A 19 2.23 19.61 14.15
CA TYR A 19 2.83 19.27 12.86
C TYR A 19 1.98 18.25 12.09
N ARG A 20 1.58 17.16 12.74
CA ARG A 20 0.75 16.09 12.16
C ARG A 20 -0.62 16.61 11.72
N LEU A 21 -1.20 17.53 12.47
CA LEU A 21 -2.44 18.21 12.09
C LEU A 21 -2.27 19.03 10.80
N GLY A 22 -1.16 19.75 10.65
CA GLY A 22 -0.84 20.48 9.42
C GLY A 22 -0.73 19.57 8.19
N VAL A 23 -0.01 18.45 8.33
CA VAL A 23 0.10 17.43 7.27
C VAL A 23 -1.26 16.82 6.92
N TYR A 24 -2.06 16.49 7.94
CA TYR A 24 -3.42 15.98 7.76
C TYR A 24 -4.30 16.96 6.99
N PHE A 25 -4.28 18.26 7.31
CA PHE A 25 -5.04 19.26 6.58
C PHE A 25 -4.58 19.40 5.13
N ALA A 26 -3.28 19.38 4.87
CA ALA A 26 -2.75 19.40 3.51
C ALA A 26 -3.27 18.19 2.69
N ASN A 27 -3.28 16.99 3.29
CA ASN A 27 -3.80 15.79 2.62
C ASN A 27 -5.34 15.80 2.49
N TYR A 28 -6.06 16.37 3.45
CA TYR A 28 -7.51 16.61 3.33
C TYR A 28 -7.85 17.50 2.15
N LEU A 29 -7.10 18.57 1.93
CA LEU A 29 -7.28 19.43 0.77
C LEU A 29 -7.03 18.68 -0.54
N LYS A 30 -5.99 17.85 -0.62
CA LYS A 30 -5.74 16.98 -1.78
C LYS A 30 -6.92 16.03 -2.06
N VAL A 31 -7.47 15.42 -1.02
CA VAL A 31 -8.64 14.53 -1.14
C VAL A 31 -9.86 15.31 -1.63
N LYS A 32 -10.08 16.53 -1.10
CA LYS A 32 -11.22 17.38 -1.47
C LYS A 32 -11.09 17.93 -2.90
N SER A 33 -9.89 18.21 -3.38
CA SER A 33 -9.64 18.73 -4.72
C SER A 33 -9.54 17.63 -5.79
N HIS A 34 -9.69 16.35 -5.42
CA HIS A 34 -9.58 15.23 -6.34
C HIS A 34 -10.81 15.15 -7.26
N THR A 35 -10.59 15.24 -8.57
CA THR A 35 -11.66 15.26 -9.59
C THR A 35 -11.64 14.06 -10.53
N ASP A 36 -10.59 13.25 -10.52
CA ASP A 36 -10.49 12.08 -11.39
C ASP A 36 -11.57 11.06 -11.02
N SER A 37 -12.41 10.70 -11.98
CA SER A 37 -13.50 9.75 -11.80
C SER A 37 -13.07 8.29 -11.90
N SER A 38 -11.85 8.01 -12.39
CA SER A 38 -11.32 6.65 -12.53
C SER A 38 -10.92 6.03 -11.19
N TYR A 39 -10.68 6.84 -10.15
CA TYR A 39 -10.39 6.36 -8.80
C TYR A 39 -10.85 7.34 -7.72
N LYS A 40 -11.00 6.82 -6.49
CA LYS A 40 -11.32 7.62 -5.32
C LYS A 40 -10.11 7.70 -4.40
N VAL A 41 -9.91 8.85 -3.81
CA VAL A 41 -8.96 9.07 -2.71
C VAL A 41 -9.72 9.31 -1.42
N GLY A 42 -9.11 8.92 -0.30
CA GLY A 42 -9.72 9.06 1.01
C GLY A 42 -8.68 9.18 2.10
N LEU A 43 -9.11 9.71 3.25
CA LEU A 43 -8.26 9.86 4.42
C LEU A 43 -8.15 8.53 5.19
N ASN A 44 -7.13 7.75 4.84
CA ASN A 44 -6.81 6.49 5.50
C ASN A 44 -5.80 6.69 6.64
N MET A 45 -5.21 5.59 7.14
CA MET A 45 -4.23 5.59 8.25
C MET A 45 -2.94 6.38 7.98
N PHE A 46 -2.68 6.78 6.73
CA PHE A 46 -1.50 7.55 6.31
C PHE A 46 -1.77 9.04 6.14
N ALA A 47 -2.98 9.52 6.45
CA ALA A 47 -3.36 10.90 6.21
C ALA A 47 -2.49 11.93 6.96
N ASP A 48 -1.81 11.56 8.04
CA ASP A 48 -0.90 12.42 8.83
C ASP A 48 0.58 12.33 8.43
N LEU A 49 0.89 11.69 7.30
CA LEU A 49 2.25 11.54 6.77
C LEU A 49 2.43 12.39 5.50
N THR A 50 3.63 12.96 5.34
CA THR A 50 4.04 13.49 4.04
C THR A 50 4.36 12.36 3.08
N SER A 51 4.48 12.66 1.79
CA SER A 51 4.87 11.68 0.77
C SER A 51 6.25 11.08 1.10
N GLU A 52 7.19 11.90 1.55
CA GLU A 52 8.56 11.50 1.90
C GLU A 52 8.58 10.60 3.14
N GLU A 53 7.78 10.93 4.16
CA GLU A 53 7.62 10.08 5.34
C GLU A 53 6.97 8.74 5.00
N PHE A 54 5.97 8.74 4.13
CA PHE A 54 5.32 7.51 3.67
C PHE A 54 6.32 6.62 2.91
N LEU A 55 7.05 7.19 1.95
CA LEU A 55 8.05 6.47 1.16
C LEU A 55 9.15 5.89 2.06
N SER A 56 9.70 6.69 2.98
CA SER A 56 10.79 6.24 3.85
C SER A 56 10.39 5.14 4.84
N LYS A 57 9.14 5.14 5.32
CA LYS A 57 8.68 4.20 6.37
C LYS A 57 7.97 2.97 5.80
N TYR A 58 7.18 3.12 4.74
CA TYR A 58 6.26 2.08 4.25
C TYR A 58 6.65 1.49 2.89
N THR A 59 7.74 1.96 2.29
CA THR A 59 8.34 1.31 1.10
C THR A 59 9.73 0.77 1.42
N GLY A 60 10.32 0.01 0.50
CA GLY A 60 11.64 -0.58 0.77
C GLY A 60 12.22 -1.48 -0.31
N LEU A 61 11.55 -1.64 -1.46
CA LEU A 61 12.06 -2.44 -2.55
C LEU A 61 13.37 -1.84 -3.09
N LYS A 62 14.45 -2.62 -3.04
CA LYS A 62 15.74 -2.27 -3.63
C LYS A 62 16.05 -3.28 -4.74
N LEU A 63 15.86 -2.86 -5.99
CA LEU A 63 16.11 -3.72 -7.14
C LEU A 63 17.59 -3.74 -7.49
N ASN A 64 18.11 -4.95 -7.70
CA ASN A 64 19.39 -5.16 -8.37
C ASN A 64 19.12 -5.72 -9.77
N ASN A 65 19.14 -4.83 -10.77
CA ASN A 65 18.78 -5.16 -12.16
C ASN A 65 19.68 -6.22 -12.82
N LYS A 66 20.80 -6.62 -12.20
CA LYS A 66 21.74 -7.61 -12.75
C LYS A 66 21.26 -9.07 -12.64
N LYS A 67 20.12 -9.34 -11.99
CA LYS A 67 19.63 -10.71 -11.71
C LYS A 67 18.28 -11.05 -12.33
N TYR A 68 17.74 -10.21 -13.21
CA TYR A 68 16.49 -10.51 -13.89
C TYR A 68 16.67 -11.69 -14.86
N ARG A 69 15.98 -12.79 -14.60
CA ARG A 69 15.82 -13.87 -15.57
C ARG A 69 14.44 -13.73 -16.20
N PRO A 70 14.34 -13.56 -17.53
CA PRO A 70 13.04 -13.50 -18.18
C PRO A 70 12.27 -14.81 -17.91
N ALA A 71 10.97 -14.68 -17.68
CA ALA A 71 10.09 -15.83 -17.59
C ALA A 71 10.10 -16.60 -18.92
N LYS A 72 10.01 -17.93 -18.86
CA LYS A 72 9.78 -18.74 -20.07
C LYS A 72 8.35 -18.49 -20.53
N GLU A 73 8.18 -18.19 -21.81
CA GLU A 73 6.85 -18.14 -22.41
C GLU A 73 6.18 -19.51 -22.29
N ALA A 74 4.94 -19.50 -21.79
CA ALA A 74 4.13 -20.69 -21.72
C ALA A 74 3.31 -20.81 -23.01
N ASN A 75 3.42 -21.94 -23.70
CA ASN A 75 2.48 -22.29 -24.77
C ASN A 75 1.14 -22.67 -24.11
N LEU A 76 0.23 -21.70 -24.04
CA LEU A 76 -1.11 -21.93 -23.53
C LEU A 76 -1.92 -22.72 -24.57
N ALA A 77 -2.48 -23.86 -24.16
CA ALA A 77 -3.33 -24.69 -25.02
C ALA A 77 -4.70 -24.04 -25.30
N GLN A 78 -5.12 -23.07 -24.48
CA GLN A 78 -6.39 -22.37 -24.58
C GLN A 78 -6.21 -20.89 -24.24
N ALA A 79 -7.09 -20.05 -24.80
CA ALA A 79 -7.13 -18.64 -24.47
C ALA A 79 -7.50 -18.44 -22.99
N PRO A 80 -6.86 -17.48 -22.28
CA PRO A 80 -7.23 -17.17 -20.91
C PRO A 80 -8.63 -16.54 -20.83
N PRO A 81 -9.30 -16.64 -19.68
CA PRO A 81 -10.59 -15.99 -19.47
C PRO A 81 -10.45 -14.46 -19.54
N THR A 82 -11.56 -13.77 -19.86
CA THR A 82 -11.62 -12.30 -19.92
C THR A 82 -11.51 -11.63 -18.54
N ALA A 83 -11.81 -12.37 -17.47
CA ALA A 83 -11.64 -11.94 -16.09
C ALA A 83 -11.25 -13.13 -15.21
N TRP A 84 -10.37 -12.91 -14.24
CA TRP A 84 -9.92 -13.93 -13.30
C TRP A 84 -9.63 -13.31 -11.93
N ASP A 85 -10.03 -13.99 -10.85
CA ASP A 85 -9.75 -13.57 -9.48
C ASP A 85 -9.39 -14.77 -8.60
N TRP A 86 -8.12 -14.89 -8.22
CA TRP A 86 -7.61 -15.95 -7.36
C TRP A 86 -8.27 -16.00 -5.98
N ARG A 87 -8.85 -14.89 -5.49
CA ARG A 87 -9.59 -14.88 -4.22
C ARG A 87 -10.82 -15.77 -4.28
N SER A 88 -11.51 -15.79 -5.43
CA SER A 88 -12.67 -16.66 -5.66
C SER A 88 -12.32 -18.15 -5.65
N GLN A 89 -11.04 -18.47 -5.82
CA GLN A 89 -10.51 -19.82 -5.81
C GLN A 89 -9.92 -20.22 -4.44
N GLY A 90 -10.01 -19.34 -3.44
CA GLY A 90 -9.42 -19.58 -2.11
C GLY A 90 -7.89 -19.55 -2.09
N ALA A 91 -7.24 -19.12 -3.17
CA ALA A 91 -5.78 -19.10 -3.30
C ALA A 91 -5.12 -17.85 -2.72
N VAL A 92 -5.89 -16.94 -2.09
CA VAL A 92 -5.37 -15.66 -1.57
C VAL A 92 -5.65 -15.55 -0.08
N ASN A 93 -4.57 -15.47 0.70
CA ASN A 93 -4.65 -15.26 2.15
C ASN A 93 -5.16 -13.86 2.53
N PRO A 94 -5.66 -13.67 3.77
CA PRO A 94 -6.06 -12.35 4.26
C PRO A 94 -4.94 -11.30 4.14
N VAL A 95 -5.33 -10.05 3.93
CA VAL A 95 -4.40 -8.92 3.83
C VAL A 95 -3.61 -8.76 5.13
N LYS A 96 -2.28 -8.72 5.02
CA LYS A 96 -1.34 -8.54 6.14
C LYS A 96 -0.81 -7.10 6.19
N ASN A 97 -0.26 -6.68 7.33
CA ASN A 97 0.36 -5.35 7.51
C ASN A 97 1.88 -5.47 7.69
N GLN A 98 2.67 -4.89 6.79
CA GLN A 98 4.13 -4.91 6.84
C GLN A 98 4.74 -4.01 7.93
N GLY A 99 3.97 -3.06 8.45
CA GLY A 99 4.48 -2.01 9.35
C GLY A 99 5.57 -1.14 8.71
N GLN A 100 6.40 -0.54 9.56
CA GLN A 100 7.44 0.43 9.18
C GLN A 100 8.81 -0.21 8.93
N CYS A 101 8.84 -1.35 8.22
CA CYS A 101 10.04 -2.19 8.07
C CYS A 101 10.64 -2.16 6.64
N GLY A 102 9.88 -1.74 5.63
CA GLY A 102 10.30 -1.88 4.23
C GLY A 102 10.35 -3.33 3.73
N SER A 103 9.60 -4.24 4.37
CA SER A 103 9.56 -5.67 4.10
C SER A 103 8.60 -6.08 2.96
N CYS A 104 8.07 -5.12 2.19
CA CYS A 104 7.09 -5.38 1.12
C CYS A 104 7.53 -6.46 0.12
N TRP A 105 8.83 -6.52 -0.20
CA TRP A 105 9.39 -7.53 -1.10
C TRP A 105 9.24 -8.96 -0.57
N ALA A 106 9.38 -9.16 0.75
CA ALA A 106 9.22 -10.46 1.39
C ALA A 106 7.75 -10.87 1.44
N PHE A 107 6.85 -9.92 1.73
CA PHE A 107 5.40 -10.17 1.72
C PHE A 107 4.90 -10.53 0.31
N SER A 108 5.42 -9.85 -0.71
CA SER A 108 5.11 -10.17 -2.12
C SER A 108 5.56 -11.59 -2.48
N ALA A 109 6.80 -11.96 -2.13
CA ALA A 109 7.31 -13.31 -2.39
C ALA A 109 6.53 -14.40 -1.64
N VAL A 110 6.21 -14.18 -0.36
CA VAL A 110 5.44 -15.12 0.46
C VAL A 110 4.03 -15.27 -0.08
N ALA A 111 3.33 -14.18 -0.44
CA ALA A 111 1.98 -14.28 -0.99
C ALA A 111 1.95 -15.07 -2.31
N ALA A 112 2.93 -14.84 -3.19
CA ALA A 112 3.05 -15.60 -4.44
C ALA A 112 3.31 -17.10 -4.18
N PHE A 113 4.15 -17.42 -3.18
CA PHE A 113 4.43 -18.80 -2.78
C PHE A 113 3.23 -19.49 -2.12
N GLU A 114 2.51 -18.78 -1.24
CA GLU A 114 1.30 -19.28 -0.56
C GLU A 114 0.14 -19.53 -1.55
N SER A 115 0.14 -18.86 -2.71
CA SER A 115 -0.92 -18.96 -3.73
C SER A 115 -0.65 -20.01 -4.81
N ALA A 116 0.57 -20.57 -4.86
CA ALA A 116 1.04 -21.49 -5.90
C ALA A 116 0.70 -22.95 -5.56
#